data_AF-A0A482WRG5-F1
#
_entry.id   AF-A0A482WRG5-F1
#
_cell.length_a   1.000
_cell.length_b   1.000
_cell.length_c   1.000
_cell.angle_alpha   90.00
_cell.angle_beta   90.00
_cell.angle_gamma   90.00
#
_symmetry.space_group_name_H-M   'P 1'
#
loop_
_entity.id
_entity.type
_entity.pdbx_description
1 polymer ?
#
loop_
_entity_poly.entity_id
_entity_poly.type
_entity_poly.pdbx_seq_one_letter_code
_entity_poly.pdbx_strand_id
1 'polypeptide(L)'
;MVKTNILPDFGGHHPDPNLTYAADLVESIAKGEYDIGAAFDGDGDRNMVLGKKAFFVTPSDSLAVLAANLDCIPYFKKRGVHGFARSMPTGAAVDRVAADKKKEIFETPTGWKYFGNLMDAGRISLCGEESFGIETLSLGSKHNSFLKNLGSFLKKSQPFLKNLNQISGYENK
;
A
#
# COMPACT_ATOMS: atom_id res chain seq x y z
N MET A 1 19.28 1.80 9.98
CA MET A 1 18.86 2.84 10.94
C MET A 1 17.69 3.60 10.34
N VAL A 2 16.59 3.82 11.06
CA VAL A 2 15.41 4.51 10.52
C VAL A 2 15.70 6.01 10.38
N LYS A 3 15.48 6.59 9.19
CA LYS A 3 15.71 8.01 8.90
C LYS A 3 14.45 8.80 9.24
N THR A 4 14.40 9.41 10.43
CA THR A 4 13.24 10.21 10.90
C THR A 4 13.55 11.70 11.09
N ASN A 5 14.81 12.10 10.96
CA ASN A 5 15.20 13.51 11.07
C ASN A 5 14.95 14.22 9.73
N ILE A 6 14.22 15.32 9.77
CA ILE A 6 13.91 16.12 8.58
C ILE A 6 15.17 16.90 8.19
N LEU A 7 15.70 16.63 7.00
CA LEU A 7 16.87 17.29 6.44
C LEU A 7 16.52 17.87 5.06
N PRO A 8 16.90 19.12 4.74
CA PRO A 8 16.58 19.74 3.45
C PRO A 8 17.15 19.00 2.23
N ASP A 9 18.19 18.21 2.42
CA ASP A 9 18.89 17.43 1.40
C ASP A 9 18.68 15.91 1.55
N PHE A 10 17.76 15.49 2.43
CA PHE A 10 17.53 14.09 2.78
C PHE A 10 18.80 13.33 3.22
N GLY A 11 19.80 14.04 3.75
CA GLY A 11 21.10 13.50 4.11
C GLY A 11 21.95 13.11 2.89
N GLY A 12 21.75 13.77 1.75
CA GLY A 12 22.46 13.50 0.49
C GLY A 12 21.94 12.27 -0.27
N HIS A 13 20.81 11.69 0.14
CA HIS A 13 20.22 10.52 -0.48
C HIS A 13 19.03 10.87 -1.39
N HIS A 14 18.72 9.97 -2.33
CA HIS A 14 17.52 10.09 -3.15
C HIS A 14 16.28 9.59 -2.36
N PRO A 15 15.25 10.42 -2.13
CA PRO A 15 14.09 10.06 -1.33
C PRO A 15 13.04 9.32 -2.19
N ASP A 16 13.41 8.16 -2.73
CA ASP A 16 12.50 7.33 -3.53
C ASP A 16 12.39 5.91 -2.96
N PRO A 17 11.20 5.46 -2.53
CA PRO A 17 11.03 4.23 -1.76
C PRO A 17 11.02 3.01 -2.70
N ASN A 18 12.21 2.54 -3.09
CA ASN A 18 12.37 1.31 -3.84
C ASN A 18 13.63 0.55 -3.40
N LEU A 19 13.81 -0.67 -3.92
CA LEU A 19 14.92 -1.56 -3.55
C LEU A 19 16.31 -0.97 -3.85
N THR A 20 16.40 -0.01 -4.80
CA THR A 20 17.65 0.63 -5.19
C THR A 20 18.08 1.70 -4.18
N TYR A 21 17.19 2.63 -3.84
CA TYR A 21 17.54 3.79 -3.01
C TYR A 21 17.31 3.57 -1.51
N ALA A 22 16.48 2.59 -1.13
CA ALA A 22 16.25 2.20 0.26
C ALA A 22 17.07 0.95 0.68
N ALA A 23 18.26 0.76 0.10
CA ALA A 23 19.13 -0.40 0.34
C ALA A 23 19.44 -0.63 1.83
N ASP A 24 19.72 0.44 2.59
CA ASP A 24 19.98 0.36 4.04
C ASP A 24 18.81 -0.27 4.81
N LEU A 25 17.57 0.03 4.40
CA LEU A 25 16.37 -0.57 5.00
C LEU A 25 16.28 -2.04 4.63
N VAL A 26 16.45 -2.38 3.35
CA VAL A 26 16.41 -3.76 2.85
C VAL A 26 17.41 -4.62 3.62
N GLU A 27 18.65 -4.18 3.76
CA GLU A 27 19.69 -4.89 4.50
C GLU A 27 19.32 -5.06 5.98
N SER A 28 18.77 -4.02 6.61
CA SER A 28 18.35 -4.06 8.01
C SER A 28 17.21 -5.07 8.25
N ILE A 29 16.24 -5.16 7.35
CA ILE A 29 15.15 -6.17 7.46
C ILE A 29 15.68 -7.56 7.12
N ALA A 30 16.62 -7.69 6.17
CA ALA A 30 17.22 -8.96 5.76
C ALA A 30 18.00 -9.63 6.91
N LYS A 31 18.60 -8.84 7.82
CA LYS A 31 19.25 -9.33 9.05
C LYS A 31 18.30 -10.07 10.00
N GLY A 32 16.98 -9.93 9.82
CA GLY A 32 15.97 -10.73 10.51
C GLY A 32 15.58 -10.21 11.90
N GLU A 33 16.07 -9.03 12.29
CA GLU A 33 15.70 -8.37 13.56
C GLU A 33 14.28 -7.77 13.52
N TYR A 34 13.77 -7.52 12.32
CA TYR A 34 12.49 -6.85 12.10
C TYR A 34 11.58 -7.68 11.19
N ASP A 35 10.29 -7.70 11.53
CA ASP A 35 9.29 -8.44 10.77
C ASP A 35 8.72 -7.66 9.59
N ILE A 36 8.78 -6.33 9.65
CA ILE A 36 8.22 -5.42 8.65
C ILE A 36 9.12 -4.20 8.50
N GLY A 37 9.36 -3.79 7.26
CA GLY A 37 9.98 -2.52 6.90
C GLY A 37 9.03 -1.64 6.08
N ALA A 38 9.17 -0.32 6.21
CA ALA A 38 8.49 0.63 5.35
C ALA A 38 9.40 1.81 5.01
N ALA A 39 9.29 2.33 3.79
CA ALA A 39 9.95 3.55 3.33
C ALA A 39 8.93 4.46 2.63
N PHE A 40 9.18 5.77 2.68
CA PHE A 40 8.37 6.80 2.05
C PHE A 40 9.24 7.70 1.17
N ASP A 41 8.65 8.36 0.18
CA ASP A 41 9.33 9.42 -0.56
C ASP A 41 9.28 10.77 0.16
N GLY A 42 9.81 11.81 -0.48
CA GLY A 42 10.08 13.11 0.14
C GLY A 42 8.85 13.87 0.63
N ASP A 43 7.73 13.79 -0.10
CA ASP A 43 6.43 14.36 0.28
C ASP A 43 5.48 13.32 0.88
N GLY A 44 5.85 12.03 0.84
CA GLY A 44 5.23 10.95 1.58
C GLY A 44 3.93 10.45 0.95
N ASP A 45 3.73 10.62 -0.35
CA ASP A 45 2.60 10.06 -1.07
C ASP A 45 2.84 8.61 -1.53
N ARG A 46 4.11 8.22 -1.72
CA ARG A 46 4.52 6.86 -2.09
C ARG A 46 5.09 6.09 -0.92
N ASN A 47 4.88 4.78 -0.93
CA ASN A 47 5.42 3.89 0.10
C ASN A 47 5.85 2.52 -0.42
N MET A 48 6.97 2.02 0.11
CA MET A 48 7.41 0.64 -0.04
C MET A 48 7.18 -0.12 1.25
N VAL A 49 6.71 -1.37 1.14
CA VAL A 49 6.54 -2.29 2.26
C VAL A 49 7.42 -3.53 2.05
N LEU A 50 8.13 -3.91 3.10
CA LEU A 50 8.94 -5.12 3.16
C LEU A 50 8.41 -6.04 4.26
N GLY A 51 8.31 -7.34 3.97
CA GLY A 51 8.06 -8.39 4.95
C GLY A 51 9.35 -8.96 5.56
N LYS A 52 9.21 -10.02 6.37
CA LYS A 52 10.33 -10.76 6.97
C LYS A 52 11.39 -11.13 5.93
N LYS A 53 12.66 -11.11 6.34
CA LYS A 53 13.82 -11.42 5.48
C LYS A 53 13.87 -10.58 4.20
N ALA A 54 13.38 -9.34 4.29
CA ALA A 54 13.28 -8.39 3.18
C ALA A 54 12.43 -8.89 1.99
N PHE A 55 11.39 -9.68 2.25
CA PHE A 55 10.42 -10.04 1.23
C PHE A 55 9.76 -8.78 0.66
N PHE A 56 9.99 -8.51 -0.63
CA PHE A 56 9.45 -7.33 -1.29
C PHE A 56 7.97 -7.52 -1.60
N VAL A 57 7.12 -6.67 -1.00
CA VAL A 57 5.70 -6.63 -1.34
C VAL A 57 5.55 -5.67 -2.51
N THR A 58 5.18 -6.21 -3.69
CA THR A 58 4.98 -5.36 -4.87
C THR A 58 3.85 -4.35 -4.60
N PRO A 59 3.87 -3.14 -5.20
CA PRO A 59 2.80 -2.16 -5.00
C PRO A 59 1.41 -2.69 -5.38
N SER A 60 1.33 -3.49 -6.45
CA SER A 60 0.07 -4.12 -6.89
C SER A 60 -0.44 -5.15 -5.88
N ASP A 61 0.44 -5.97 -5.30
CA ASP A 61 0.06 -6.92 -4.26
C ASP A 61 -0.31 -6.20 -2.96
N SER A 62 0.41 -5.13 -2.61
CA SER A 62 0.10 -4.29 -1.45
C SER A 62 -1.32 -3.72 -1.55
N LEU A 63 -1.72 -3.21 -2.72
CA LEU A 63 -3.09 -2.76 -2.98
C LEU A 63 -4.12 -3.88 -2.78
N ALA A 64 -3.87 -5.08 -3.32
CA ALA A 64 -4.77 -6.22 -3.18
C ALA A 64 -4.89 -6.70 -1.72
N VAL A 65 -3.78 -6.80 -1.01
CA VAL A 65 -3.70 -7.15 0.41
C VAL A 65 -4.49 -6.14 1.26
N LEU A 66 -4.37 -4.84 0.95
CA LEU A 66 -5.15 -3.79 1.62
C LEU A 66 -6.64 -3.95 1.34
N ALA A 67 -7.03 -4.08 0.07
CA ALA A 67 -8.41 -4.29 -0.33
C ALA A 67 -9.04 -5.49 0.38
N ALA A 68 -8.26 -6.57 0.57
CA ALA A 68 -8.70 -7.79 1.22
C ALA A 68 -9.02 -7.61 2.71
N ASN A 69 -8.41 -6.62 3.35
CA ASN A 69 -8.39 -6.44 4.81
C ASN A 69 -8.89 -5.08 5.30
N LEU A 70 -9.53 -4.26 4.44
CA LEU A 70 -10.02 -2.93 4.84
C LEU A 70 -10.98 -3.00 6.04
N ASP A 71 -11.76 -4.06 6.15
CA ASP A 71 -12.65 -4.33 7.27
C ASP A 71 -11.93 -4.49 8.62
N CYS A 72 -10.60 -4.68 8.66
CA CYS A 72 -9.82 -4.65 9.90
C CYS A 72 -9.66 -3.23 10.48
N ILE A 73 -9.86 -2.21 9.66
CA ILE A 73 -9.70 -0.80 9.99
C ILE A 73 -11.03 -0.24 10.56
N PRO A 74 -11.04 0.36 11.78
CA PRO A 74 -12.26 0.83 12.43
C PRO A 74 -13.10 1.80 11.59
N TYR A 75 -12.46 2.61 10.74
CA TYR A 75 -13.14 3.52 9.82
C TYR A 75 -14.05 2.75 8.85
N PHE A 76 -13.50 1.77 8.14
CA PHE A 76 -14.25 0.95 7.17
C PHE A 76 -15.24 -0.02 7.83
N LYS A 77 -15.00 -0.45 9.08
CA LYS A 77 -16.02 -1.16 9.87
C LYS A 77 -17.28 -0.32 10.08
N LYS A 78 -17.12 0.98 10.29
CA LYS A 78 -18.24 1.89 10.57
C LYS A 78 -18.90 2.44 9.30
N ARG A 79 -18.11 2.73 8.27
CA ARG A 79 -18.57 3.39 7.03
C ARG A 79 -18.87 2.42 5.89
N GLY A 80 -18.36 1.19 5.96
CA GLY A 80 -18.37 0.26 4.85
C GLY A 80 -17.28 0.56 3.82
N VAL A 81 -17.15 -0.35 2.86
CA VAL A 81 -16.26 -0.24 1.69
C VAL A 81 -17.14 -0.17 0.46
N HIS A 82 -16.98 0.85 -0.37
CA HIS A 82 -17.81 1.10 -1.54
C HIS A 82 -17.30 0.35 -2.78
N GLY A 83 -16.03 0.53 -3.10
CA GLY A 83 -15.39 -0.06 -4.28
C GLY A 83 -13.89 0.20 -4.30
N PHE A 84 -13.24 -0.25 -5.36
CA PHE A 84 -11.79 -0.18 -5.55
C PHE A 84 -11.45 0.49 -6.88
N ALA A 85 -10.24 1.01 -7.03
CA ALA A 85 -9.71 1.38 -8.34
C ALA A 85 -8.21 1.09 -8.45
N ARG A 86 -7.74 0.90 -9.68
CA ARG A 86 -6.30 0.84 -9.99
C ARG A 86 -6.02 1.56 -11.31
N SER A 87 -4.79 2.01 -11.50
CA SER A 87 -4.36 2.43 -12.83
C SER A 87 -4.28 1.20 -13.74
N MET A 88 -4.46 1.40 -15.04
CA MET A 88 -4.34 0.34 -16.05
C MET A 88 -3.03 -0.47 -15.95
N PRO A 89 -1.84 0.16 -15.80
CA PRO A 89 -0.58 -0.59 -15.65
C PRO A 89 -0.43 -1.35 -14.32
N THR A 90 -1.27 -1.11 -13.32
CA THR A 90 -1.23 -1.84 -12.05
C THR A 90 -1.71 -3.28 -12.23
N GLY A 91 -0.99 -4.23 -11.63
CA GLY A 91 -1.36 -5.64 -11.64
C GLY A 91 -2.78 -5.87 -11.12
N ALA A 92 -3.55 -6.73 -11.82
CA ALA A 92 -4.96 -7.01 -11.56
C ALA A 92 -5.23 -7.90 -10.32
N ALA A 93 -4.32 -7.93 -9.34
CA ALA A 93 -4.52 -8.71 -8.11
C ALA A 93 -5.72 -8.19 -7.30
N VAL A 94 -5.92 -6.87 -7.27
CA VAL A 94 -7.06 -6.23 -6.59
C VAL A 94 -8.40 -6.58 -7.23
N ASP A 95 -8.44 -6.84 -8.54
CA ASP A 95 -9.66 -7.21 -9.27
C ASP A 95 -10.21 -8.54 -8.75
N ARG A 96 -9.33 -9.49 -8.40
CA ARG A 96 -9.73 -10.77 -7.77
C ARG A 96 -10.37 -10.54 -6.40
N VAL A 97 -9.81 -9.63 -5.61
CA VAL A 97 -10.36 -9.26 -4.29
C VAL A 97 -11.70 -8.55 -4.43
N ALA A 98 -11.84 -7.69 -5.43
CA ALA A 98 -13.10 -7.01 -5.74
C ALA A 98 -14.21 -8.02 -6.08
N ALA A 99 -13.88 -9.02 -6.93
CA ALA A 99 -14.81 -10.08 -7.29
C ALA A 99 -15.27 -10.91 -6.08
N ASP A 100 -14.33 -11.35 -5.24
CA ASP A 100 -14.61 -12.11 -4.01
C ASP A 100 -15.52 -11.31 -3.05
N LYS A 101 -15.19 -10.04 -2.83
CA LYS A 101 -15.95 -9.15 -1.94
C LYS A 101 -17.22 -8.56 -2.57
N LYS A 102 -17.52 -8.88 -3.84
CA LYS A 102 -18.64 -8.33 -4.61
C LYS A 102 -18.66 -6.80 -4.61
N LYS A 103 -17.51 -6.19 -4.91
CA LYS A 103 -17.32 -4.73 -4.97
C LYS A 103 -17.02 -4.28 -6.39
N GLU A 104 -17.41 -3.04 -6.71
CA GLU A 104 -17.01 -2.40 -7.95
C GLU A 104 -15.49 -2.22 -7.99
N ILE A 105 -14.90 -2.40 -9.17
CA ILE A 105 -13.49 -2.13 -9.44
C ILE A 105 -13.41 -1.27 -10.71
N PHE A 106 -12.61 -0.20 -10.66
CA PHE A 106 -12.37 0.67 -11.80
C PHE A 106 -10.92 0.59 -12.24
N GLU A 107 -10.75 0.51 -13.55
CA GLU A 107 -9.46 0.72 -14.20
C GLU A 107 -9.44 2.14 -14.77
N THR A 108 -8.41 2.91 -14.43
CA THR A 108 -8.24 4.30 -14.89
C THR A 108 -6.92 4.48 -15.64
N PRO A 109 -6.76 5.55 -16.43
CA PRO A 109 -5.42 5.96 -16.84
C PRO A 109 -4.54 6.29 -15.63
N THR A 110 -3.23 6.26 -15.80
CA THR A 110 -2.25 6.67 -14.77
C THR A 110 -2.47 8.14 -14.36
N GLY A 111 -2.38 8.39 -13.05
CA GLY A 111 -2.47 9.70 -12.45
C GLY A 111 -3.65 9.86 -11.49
N TRP A 112 -3.32 10.31 -10.29
CA TRP A 112 -4.23 10.49 -9.16
C TRP A 112 -5.58 11.17 -9.47
N LYS A 113 -5.57 12.15 -10.37
CA LYS A 113 -6.77 12.96 -10.73
C LYS A 113 -7.98 12.11 -11.15
N TYR A 114 -7.77 10.93 -11.72
CA TYR A 114 -8.87 10.07 -12.15
C TYR A 114 -9.57 9.37 -10.98
N PHE A 115 -8.83 9.02 -9.92
CA PHE A 115 -9.41 8.45 -8.70
C PHE A 115 -10.22 9.46 -7.91
N GLY A 116 -9.79 10.74 -7.90
CA GLY A 116 -10.51 11.81 -7.20
C GLY A 116 -11.99 11.90 -7.57
N ASN A 117 -12.31 11.84 -8.87
CA ASN A 117 -13.71 11.87 -9.33
C ASN A 117 -14.52 10.66 -8.84
N LEU A 118 -13.91 9.48 -8.76
CA LEU A 118 -14.57 8.26 -8.26
C LEU A 118 -14.78 8.31 -6.74
N MET A 119 -13.83 8.91 -6.02
CA MET A 119 -13.93 9.14 -4.58
C MET A 119 -15.01 10.17 -4.24
N ASP A 120 -15.04 11.30 -4.95
CA ASP A 120 -16.04 12.35 -4.75
C ASP A 120 -17.46 11.86 -5.05
N ALA A 121 -17.59 10.97 -6.04
CA ALA A 121 -18.85 10.28 -6.34
C ALA A 121 -19.20 9.16 -5.35
N GLY A 122 -18.35 8.88 -4.35
CA GLY A 122 -18.58 7.82 -3.36
C GLY A 122 -18.55 6.39 -3.91
N ARG A 123 -17.95 6.19 -5.09
CA ARG A 123 -17.91 4.88 -5.77
C ARG A 123 -16.77 3.99 -5.29
N ILE A 124 -15.67 4.59 -4.83
CA ILE A 124 -14.49 3.86 -4.35
C ILE A 124 -14.09 4.28 -2.94
N SER A 125 -13.38 3.39 -2.26
CA SER A 125 -12.85 3.60 -0.91
C SER A 125 -11.34 3.42 -0.83
N LEU A 126 -10.75 2.76 -1.82
CA LEU A 126 -9.32 2.47 -1.92
C LEU A 126 -8.93 2.46 -3.39
N CYS A 127 -7.79 3.06 -3.70
CA CYS A 127 -7.17 2.93 -5.01
C CYS A 127 -5.65 2.90 -4.91
N GLY A 128 -4.98 2.52 -5.98
CA GLY A 128 -3.53 2.54 -6.04
C GLY A 128 -2.97 2.42 -7.44
N GLU A 129 -1.66 2.65 -7.51
CA GLU A 129 -0.83 2.61 -8.71
C GLU A 129 0.41 1.74 -8.45
N GLU A 130 0.94 1.13 -9.50
CA GLU A 130 2.17 0.34 -9.48
C GLU A 130 3.41 1.17 -9.11
N SER A 131 3.30 2.48 -9.20
CA SER A 131 4.33 3.46 -8.83
C SER A 131 4.40 3.73 -7.31
N PHE A 132 4.06 2.75 -6.47
CA PHE A 132 4.08 2.83 -5.00
C PHE A 132 3.05 3.78 -4.37
N GLY A 133 2.08 4.28 -5.15
CA GLY A 133 0.98 5.11 -4.66
C GLY A 133 -0.21 4.26 -4.21
N ILE A 134 -0.61 4.33 -2.94
CA ILE A 134 -1.83 3.67 -2.45
C ILE A 134 -2.55 4.62 -1.52
N GLU A 135 -3.86 4.80 -1.73
CA GLU A 135 -4.63 5.77 -0.98
C GLU A 135 -6.06 5.29 -0.68
N THR A 136 -6.53 5.68 0.51
CA THR A 136 -7.84 5.33 1.05
C THR A 136 -8.65 6.58 1.29
N LEU A 137 -9.95 6.54 1.01
CA LEU A 137 -10.86 7.64 1.31
C LEU A 137 -10.92 7.89 2.83
N SER A 138 -10.57 9.10 3.25
CA SER A 138 -10.88 9.65 4.57
C SER A 138 -11.31 11.11 4.41
N LEU A 139 -12.31 11.52 5.17
CA LEU A 139 -12.99 12.82 5.08
C LEU A 139 -11.98 13.99 5.00
N GLY A 140 -11.83 14.58 3.81
CA GLY A 140 -11.54 16.01 3.66
C GLY A 140 -10.10 16.48 3.43
N SER A 141 -9.14 15.67 2.98
CA SER A 141 -7.85 16.22 2.52
C SER A 141 -7.17 15.34 1.49
N LYS A 142 -6.65 16.01 0.45
CA LYS A 142 -6.06 15.44 -0.76
C LYS A 142 -4.82 14.55 -0.55
N HIS A 143 -4.34 14.30 0.66
CA HIS A 143 -3.11 13.54 0.91
C HIS A 143 -3.26 12.51 2.04
N ASN A 144 -3.15 11.25 1.64
CA ASN A 144 -2.53 10.11 2.30
C ASN A 144 -2.96 9.79 3.75
N SER A 145 -4.08 9.10 3.88
CA SER A 145 -4.54 8.50 5.15
C SER A 145 -3.90 7.13 5.46
N PHE A 146 -3.14 6.52 4.54
CA PHE A 146 -2.52 5.21 4.76
C PHE A 146 -1.48 5.28 5.89
N LEU A 147 -0.61 6.30 5.85
CA LEU A 147 0.41 6.58 6.85
C LEU A 147 -0.13 6.64 8.30
N LYS A 148 -1.29 7.28 8.49
CA LYS A 148 -1.91 7.42 9.84
C LYS A 148 -2.39 6.09 10.42
N ASN A 149 -2.73 5.12 9.57
CA ASN A 149 -3.29 3.84 9.99
C ASN A 149 -2.36 2.64 9.73
N LEU A 150 -1.21 2.88 9.09
CA LEU A 150 -0.28 1.83 8.67
C LEU A 150 0.19 0.97 9.85
N GLY A 151 0.53 1.58 10.99
CA GLY A 151 0.93 0.81 12.18
C GLY A 151 -0.17 -0.10 12.73
N SER A 152 -1.43 0.33 12.67
CA SER A 152 -2.58 -0.50 13.08
C SER A 152 -2.87 -1.59 12.06
N PHE A 153 -2.76 -1.26 10.76
CA PHE A 153 -2.91 -2.19 9.66
C PHE A 153 -1.81 -3.27 9.72
N LEU A 154 -0.54 -2.90 9.72
CA LEU A 154 0.60 -3.82 9.77
C LEU A 154 0.54 -4.75 11.00
N LYS A 155 0.17 -4.24 12.18
CA LYS A 155 0.00 -5.08 13.39
C LYS A 155 -1.12 -6.11 13.24
N LYS A 156 -2.25 -5.73 12.64
CA LYS A 156 -3.39 -6.64 12.42
C LYS A 156 -3.19 -7.57 11.22
N SER A 157 -2.44 -7.12 10.22
CA SER A 157 -2.09 -7.86 9.01
C SER A 157 -0.80 -8.67 9.17
N GLN A 158 -0.10 -8.63 10.31
CA GLN A 158 1.08 -9.46 10.59
C GLN A 158 0.86 -10.97 10.38
N PRO A 159 -0.27 -11.57 10.80
CA PRO A 159 -0.58 -12.96 10.50
C PRO A 159 -0.71 -13.23 8.99
N PHE A 160 -1.07 -12.21 8.21
CA PHE A 160 -1.36 -12.29 6.79
C PHE A 160 -0.15 -11.99 5.91
N LEU A 161 0.74 -11.07 6.32
CA LEU A 161 2.05 -10.89 5.66
C LEU A 161 2.91 -12.16 5.78
N LYS A 162 2.68 -13.00 6.79
CA LYS A 162 3.25 -14.36 6.87
C LYS A 162 2.68 -15.31 5.81
N ASN A 163 1.48 -15.05 5.30
CA ASN A 163 0.74 -15.87 4.32
C ASN A 163 0.60 -15.18 2.95
N LEU A 164 1.40 -14.15 2.64
CA LEU A 164 1.36 -13.43 1.35
C LEU A 164 1.45 -14.39 0.14
N ASN A 165 2.15 -15.52 0.30
CA ASN A 165 2.22 -16.63 -0.66
C ASN A 165 0.84 -17.21 -1.04
N GLN A 166 -0.14 -17.21 -0.13
CA GLN A 166 -1.49 -17.75 -0.37
C GLN A 166 -2.36 -16.80 -1.21
N ILE A 167 -2.09 -15.49 -1.21
CA ILE A 167 -2.89 -14.50 -1.97
C ILE A 167 -2.28 -14.23 -3.36
N SER A 168 -0.95 -14.31 -3.47
CA SER A 168 -0.24 -14.12 -4.74
C SER A 168 -0.29 -15.35 -5.64
N GLY A 169 -0.79 -16.50 -5.16
CA GLY A 169 -0.78 -17.76 -5.91
C GLY A 169 0.62 -18.33 -6.13
N TYR A 170 1.61 -17.87 -5.36
CA TYR A 170 2.96 -18.44 -5.33
C TYR A 170 2.97 -19.68 -4.42
N GLU A 171 2.25 -20.73 -4.82
CA GLU A 171 2.56 -22.10 -4.38
C GLU A 171 3.29 -22.81 -5.53
N ASN A 172 4.54 -23.18 -5.27
CA ASN A 172 5.39 -24.07 -6.06
C ASN A 172 5.70 -23.66 -7.51
N LYS A 173 6.77 -22.87 -7.67
CA LYS A 173 7.80 -23.07 -8.69
C LYS A 173 9.18 -22.87 -8.09
#